data_AF-A0A6I2GTV6-F1
#
_entry.id   AF-A0A6I2GTV6-F1
#
_cell.length_a   1.000
_cell.length_b   1.000
_cell.length_c   1.000
_cell.angle_alpha   90.00
_cell.angle_beta   90.00
_cell.angle_gamma   90.00
#
_symmetry.space_group_name_H-M   'P 1'
#
loop_
_entity.id
_entity.type
_entity.pdbx_description
1 polymer ?
#
loop_
_entity_poly.entity_id
_entity_poly.type
_entity_poly.pdbx_seq_one_letter_code
_entity_poly.pdbx_strand_id
1 'polypeptide(L)'
;MPKVHFKSPLNDVTVEVPAGTTLLDAAEQCGAQVGHSCGGVCACSTCHVWVRKGLESLSEQSDAEMDRLDQAFDVRPYSRLACQSEAGNEELLVEITEESLTAFMDENPALRHQLEAEGKWPLKK
;
A
#
# COMPACT_ATOMS: atom_id res chain seq x y z
N MET A 1 -12.43 10.77 11.85
CA MET A 1 -11.97 9.75 10.89
C MET A 1 -10.71 10.31 10.26
N PRO A 2 -9.53 9.70 10.45
CA PRO A 2 -8.33 10.09 9.74
C PRO A 2 -8.56 10.04 8.22
N LYS A 3 -7.90 10.97 7.52
CA LYS A 3 -7.86 11.00 6.07
C LYS A 3 -6.57 10.31 5.60
N VAL A 4 -6.69 9.37 4.66
CA VAL A 4 -5.57 8.60 4.12
C VAL A 4 -5.42 8.96 2.65
N HIS A 5 -4.31 9.58 2.29
CA HIS A 5 -3.97 9.93 0.92
C HIS A 5 -2.97 8.91 0.37
N PHE A 6 -3.41 8.13 -0.62
CA PHE A 6 -2.55 7.19 -1.34
C PHE A 6 -1.96 7.87 -2.57
N LYS A 7 -0.63 7.88 -2.63
CA LYS A 7 0.14 8.30 -3.80
C LYS A 7 0.48 7.10 -4.65
N SER A 8 0.13 7.19 -5.93
CA SER A 8 0.42 6.16 -6.93
C SER A 8 0.92 6.85 -8.20
N PRO A 9 1.90 6.26 -8.90
CA PRO A 9 2.30 6.71 -10.23
C PRO A 9 1.15 6.79 -11.25
N LEU A 10 0.05 6.08 -11.03
CA LEU A 10 -1.11 6.07 -11.93
C LEU A 10 -2.11 7.17 -11.58
N ASN A 11 -2.55 7.20 -10.33
CA ASN A 11 -3.48 8.20 -9.81
C ASN A 11 -3.45 8.26 -8.28
N ASP A 12 -3.35 9.46 -7.75
CA ASP A 12 -3.52 9.69 -6.31
C ASP A 12 -5.01 9.58 -5.94
N VAL A 13 -5.29 8.90 -4.82
CA VAL A 13 -6.66 8.73 -4.29
C VAL A 13 -6.69 9.02 -2.81
N THR A 14 -7.87 9.32 -2.27
CA THR A 14 -8.01 9.69 -0.86
C THR A 14 -9.31 9.15 -0.29
N VAL A 15 -9.23 8.69 0.96
CA VAL A 15 -10.35 8.12 1.68
C VAL A 15 -10.34 8.58 3.14
N GLU A 16 -11.50 8.67 3.75
CA GLU A 16 -11.64 8.84 5.19
C GLU A 16 -12.10 7.51 5.79
N VAL A 17 -11.35 7.03 6.79
CA VAL A 17 -11.63 5.74 7.43
C VAL A 17 -11.68 5.88 8.95
N PRO A 18 -12.40 5.01 9.68
CA PRO A 18 -12.31 4.94 11.13
C PRO A 18 -10.90 4.55 11.60
N ALA A 19 -10.53 5.00 12.80
CA ALA A 19 -9.34 4.48 13.47
C ALA A 19 -9.49 2.95 13.67
N GLY A 20 -8.39 2.21 13.53
CA GLY A 20 -8.37 0.75 13.52
C GLY A 20 -8.54 0.11 12.14
N THR A 21 -8.89 0.89 11.10
CA THR A 21 -8.97 0.36 9.72
C THR A 21 -7.56 0.13 9.18
N THR A 22 -7.30 -1.03 8.58
CA THR A 22 -5.99 -1.28 7.97
C THR A 22 -5.79 -0.40 6.73
N LEU A 23 -4.53 -0.08 6.42
CA LEU A 23 -4.21 0.66 5.20
C LEU A 23 -4.58 -0.15 3.94
N LEU A 24 -4.60 -1.49 4.00
CA LEU A 24 -5.08 -2.33 2.90
C LEU A 24 -6.59 -2.16 2.71
N ASP A 25 -7.40 -2.27 3.77
CA ASP A 25 -8.86 -2.08 3.66
C ASP A 25 -9.20 -0.67 3.15
N ALA A 26 -8.47 0.34 3.63
CA ALA A 26 -8.62 1.71 3.16
C ALA A 26 -8.25 1.86 1.67
N ALA A 27 -7.20 1.17 1.21
CA ALA A 27 -6.79 1.15 -0.18
C ALA A 27 -7.87 0.51 -1.07
N GLU A 28 -8.40 -0.65 -0.68
CA GLU A 28 -9.47 -1.34 -1.41
C GLU A 28 -10.73 -0.50 -1.50
N GLN A 29 -11.12 0.16 -0.40
CA GLN A 29 -12.31 1.01 -0.35
C GLN A 29 -12.27 2.16 -1.37
N CYS A 30 -11.08 2.69 -1.69
CA CYS A 30 -10.91 3.80 -2.62
C CYS A 30 -10.29 3.42 -3.97
N GLY A 31 -10.01 2.15 -4.20
CA GLY A 31 -9.38 1.65 -5.42
C GLY A 31 -7.92 2.07 -5.58
N ALA A 32 -7.21 2.30 -4.47
CA ALA A 32 -5.75 2.50 -4.50
C ALA A 32 -5.06 1.18 -4.89
N GLN A 33 -3.98 1.27 -5.65
CA GLN A 33 -3.35 0.11 -6.29
C GLN A 33 -2.30 -0.57 -5.39
N VAL A 34 -2.71 -0.95 -4.18
CA VAL A 34 -1.86 -1.72 -3.24
C VAL A 34 -1.98 -3.20 -3.57
N GLY A 35 -0.86 -3.87 -3.80
CA GLY A 35 -0.82 -5.32 -4.01
C GLY A 35 -1.02 -6.09 -2.71
N HIS A 36 -1.47 -7.35 -2.78
CA HIS A 36 -1.79 -8.13 -1.57
C HIS A 36 -1.89 -9.62 -1.86
N SER A 37 -0.85 -10.21 -2.47
CA SER A 37 -0.92 -11.55 -3.05
C SER A 37 -1.18 -12.68 -2.05
N CYS A 38 -0.91 -12.45 -0.75
CA CYS A 38 -1.28 -13.39 0.32
C CYS A 38 -2.71 -13.20 0.88
N GLY A 39 -3.47 -12.22 0.40
CA GLY A 39 -4.79 -11.86 0.93
C GLY A 39 -4.74 -11.14 2.28
N GLY A 40 -3.65 -10.43 2.59
CA GLY A 40 -3.54 -9.62 3.81
C GLY A 40 -3.15 -10.36 5.09
N VAL A 41 -2.71 -11.63 5.01
CA VAL A 41 -2.43 -12.49 6.18
C VAL A 41 -0.97 -12.45 6.67
N CYS A 42 -0.23 -11.37 6.37
CA CYS A 42 1.18 -11.21 6.76
C CYS A 42 2.12 -12.34 6.28
N ALA A 43 1.87 -12.91 5.09
CA ALA A 43 2.67 -13.99 4.52
C ALA A 43 3.53 -13.59 3.30
N CYS A 44 3.46 -12.33 2.86
CA CYS A 44 4.27 -11.77 1.76
C CYS A 44 4.64 -10.30 2.04
N SER A 45 5.42 -9.69 1.14
CA SER A 45 5.81 -8.26 1.16
C SER A 45 4.99 -7.38 0.20
N THR A 46 4.13 -7.96 -0.64
CA THR A 46 3.51 -7.25 -1.77
C THR A 46 2.56 -6.10 -1.41
N CYS A 47 2.19 -5.94 -0.13
CA CYS A 47 1.42 -4.80 0.36
C CYS A 47 2.30 -3.69 0.94
N HIS A 48 3.58 -3.73 0.64
CA HIS A 48 4.57 -2.76 1.11
C HIS A 48 4.21 -1.34 0.64
N VAL A 49 4.23 -0.42 1.60
CA VAL A 49 4.00 1.01 1.38
C VAL A 49 5.01 1.85 2.17
N TRP A 50 5.22 3.09 1.74
CA TRP A 50 5.96 4.10 2.47
C TRP A 50 5.02 5.11 3.11
N VAL A 51 5.10 5.28 4.42
CA VAL A 51 4.25 6.22 5.17
C VAL A 51 4.99 7.54 5.35
N ARG A 52 4.78 8.48 4.43
CA ARG A 52 5.46 9.79 4.38
C ARG A 52 4.99 10.77 5.47
N LYS A 53 3.77 10.59 5.99
CA LYS A 53 3.19 11.42 7.07
C LYS A 53 2.29 10.56 7.95
N GLY A 54 2.34 10.82 9.26
CA GLY A 54 1.49 10.19 10.27
C GLY A 54 1.88 8.75 10.62
N LEU A 55 3.13 8.35 10.34
CA LEU A 55 3.68 7.04 10.70
C LEU A 55 3.47 6.72 12.19
N GLU A 56 3.70 7.69 13.07
CA GLU A 56 3.54 7.54 14.53
C GLU A 56 2.07 7.37 14.96
N SER A 57 1.11 7.67 14.09
CA SER A 57 -0.31 7.46 14.34
C SER A 57 -0.77 6.04 14.00
N LEU A 58 0.07 5.23 13.35
CA LEU A 58 -0.29 3.85 13.01
C LEU A 58 -0.17 2.92 14.23
N SER A 59 -0.79 1.75 14.15
CA SER A 59 -0.53 0.66 15.09
C SER A 59 0.96 0.33 15.18
N GLU A 60 1.38 -0.14 16.35
CA GLU A 60 2.74 -0.65 16.55
C GLU A 60 3.02 -1.80 15.58
N GLN A 61 4.24 -1.81 15.06
CA GLN A 61 4.70 -2.82 14.14
C GLN A 61 5.00 -4.12 14.90
N SER A 62 4.44 -5.24 14.42
CA SER A 62 4.67 -6.55 15.04
C SER A 62 5.95 -7.23 14.53
N ASP A 63 6.48 -8.19 15.30
CA ASP A 63 7.63 -8.99 14.87
C ASP A 63 7.40 -9.71 13.54
N ALA A 64 6.19 -10.25 13.33
CA ALA A 64 5.82 -10.91 12.08
C ALA A 64 5.81 -9.92 10.88
N GLU A 65 5.39 -8.67 11.11
CA GLU A 65 5.44 -7.62 10.09
C GLU A 65 6.91 -7.27 9.76
N MET A 66 7.76 -7.10 10.77
CA MET A 66 9.19 -6.81 10.59
C MET A 66 9.89 -7.91 9.79
N ASP A 67 9.68 -9.17 10.16
CA ASP A 67 10.26 -10.34 9.50
C ASP A 67 9.85 -10.46 8.02
N ARG A 68 8.70 -9.90 7.63
CA ARG A 68 8.25 -9.86 6.24
C ARG A 68 8.81 -8.63 5.51
N LEU A 69 8.86 -7.48 6.17
CA LEU A 69 9.45 -6.27 5.59
C LEU A 69 10.93 -6.43 5.29
N ASP A 70 11.68 -7.18 6.11
CA ASP A 70 13.10 -7.46 5.85
C ASP A 70 13.37 -8.15 4.50
N GLN A 71 12.35 -8.79 3.92
CA GLN A 71 12.43 -9.45 2.61
C GLN A 71 11.88 -8.56 1.47
N ALA A 72 11.30 -7.40 1.78
CA ALA A 72 10.71 -6.50 0.79
C ALA A 72 11.78 -5.70 0.03
N PHE A 73 11.40 -5.15 -1.12
CA PHE A 73 12.30 -4.32 -1.92
C PHE A 73 12.30 -2.85 -1.46
N ASP A 74 13.49 -2.23 -1.40
CA ASP A 74 13.67 -0.81 -1.07
C ASP A 74 13.03 -0.37 0.27
N VAL A 75 13.29 -1.14 1.32
CA VAL A 75 12.84 -0.84 2.68
C VAL A 75 13.44 0.47 3.21
N ARG A 76 12.62 1.26 3.90
CA ARG A 76 12.94 2.55 4.49
C ARG A 76 12.48 2.56 5.96
N PRO A 77 12.96 3.50 6.80
CA PRO A 77 12.49 3.64 8.19
C PRO A 77 10.99 3.91 8.34
N TYR A 78 10.33 4.36 7.27
CA TYR A 78 8.89 4.61 7.19
C TYR A 78 8.15 3.56 6.34
N SER A 79 8.79 2.41 6.08
CA SER A 79 8.14 1.28 5.43
C SER A 79 7.18 0.59 6.38
N ARG A 80 6.02 0.20 5.85
CA ARG A 80 5.01 -0.59 6.55
C ARG A 80 4.39 -1.62 5.61
N LEU A 81 3.83 -2.70 6.16
CA LEU A 81 2.90 -3.55 5.40
C LEU A 81 1.49 -3.00 5.58
N ALA A 82 0.85 -2.62 4.48
CA ALA A 82 -0.47 -1.99 4.52
C ALA A 82 -1.51 -2.89 5.20
N CYS A 83 -1.40 -4.21 5.08
CA CYS A 83 -2.34 -5.16 5.69
C CYS A 83 -2.20 -5.29 7.22
N GLN A 84 -1.07 -4.86 7.80
CA GLN A 84 -0.83 -4.94 9.26
C GLN A 84 -0.87 -3.55 9.93
N SER A 85 -1.01 -2.50 9.14
CA SER A 85 -0.94 -1.12 9.61
C SER A 85 -2.34 -0.55 9.80
N GLU A 86 -2.78 -0.42 11.05
CA GLU A 86 -4.06 0.19 11.38
C GLU A 86 -3.92 1.70 11.50
N ALA A 87 -4.85 2.45 10.90
CA ALA A 87 -4.89 3.90 10.99
C ALA A 87 -5.26 4.36 12.41
N GLY A 88 -4.54 5.33 12.98
CA GLY A 88 -4.91 5.98 14.23
C GLY A 88 -5.85 7.17 14.00
N ASN A 89 -5.46 8.33 14.53
CA ASN A 89 -6.32 9.52 14.56
C ASN A 89 -5.81 10.68 13.70
N GLU A 90 -4.63 10.55 13.11
CA GLU A 90 -4.01 11.60 12.29
C GLU A 90 -4.13 11.34 10.79
N GLU A 91 -3.91 12.38 10.00
CA GLU A 91 -3.86 12.29 8.54
C GLU A 91 -2.61 11.55 8.07
N LEU A 92 -2.81 10.63 7.13
CA LEU A 92 -1.78 9.75 6.60
C LEU A 92 -1.46 10.08 5.14
N LEU A 93 -0.17 10.14 4.83
CA LEU A 93 0.32 10.20 3.45
C LEU A 93 1.05 8.89 3.16
N VAL A 94 0.45 8.05 2.33
CA VAL A 94 0.92 6.70 2.02
C VAL A 94 1.33 6.66 0.55
N GLU A 95 2.55 6.25 0.27
CA GLU A 95 3.07 6.09 -1.09
C GLU A 95 3.19 4.60 -1.42
N ILE A 96 2.58 4.19 -2.53
CA ILE A 96 2.60 2.81 -3.01
C ILE A 96 3.96 2.54 -3.64
N THR A 97 4.65 1.50 -3.17
CA THR A 97 5.96 1.14 -3.69
C THR A 97 5.87 0.46 -5.06
N GLU A 98 6.98 0.41 -5.80
CA GLU A 98 7.04 -0.25 -7.11
C GLU A 98 6.71 -1.75 -7.00
N GLU A 99 7.17 -2.42 -5.94
CA GLU A 99 6.85 -3.83 -5.65
C GLU A 99 5.33 -4.03 -5.49
N SER A 100 4.70 -3.17 -4.67
CA SER A 100 3.27 -3.26 -4.39
C SER A 100 2.42 -2.97 -5.62
N LEU A 101 2.77 -1.93 -6.38
CA LEU A 101 2.07 -1.60 -7.63
C LEU A 101 2.21 -2.71 -8.67
N THR A 102 3.39 -3.33 -8.78
CA THR A 102 3.61 -4.45 -9.70
C THR A 102 2.76 -5.66 -9.32
N ALA A 103 2.73 -6.01 -8.03
CA ALA A 103 1.89 -7.10 -7.55
C ALA A 103 0.40 -6.82 -7.79
N PHE A 104 -0.06 -5.58 -7.57
CA PHE A 104 -1.43 -5.18 -7.91
C PHE A 104 -1.73 -5.38 -9.41
N MET A 105 -0.80 -5.05 -10.31
CA MET A 105 -0.98 -5.25 -11.75
C MET A 105 -1.05 -6.73 -12.13
N ASP A 106 -0.26 -7.58 -11.49
CA ASP A 106 -0.28 -9.02 -11.71
C ASP A 106 -1.59 -9.66 -11.19
N GLU A 107 -2.14 -9.12 -10.09
CA GLU A 107 -3.45 -9.48 -9.55
C GLU A 107 -4.61 -8.99 -10.43
N ASN A 108 -4.40 -7.95 -11.25
CA ASN A 108 -5.41 -7.29 -12.08
C ASN A 108 -5.06 -7.31 -13.58
N PRO A 109 -5.02 -8.49 -14.24
CA PRO A 109 -4.52 -8.64 -15.61
C PRO A 109 -5.31 -7.85 -16.66
N ALA A 110 -6.61 -7.65 -16.46
CA ALA A 110 -7.44 -6.87 -17.38
C ALA A 110 -7.01 -5.38 -17.39
N LEU A 111 -6.81 -4.79 -16.21
CA LEU A 111 -6.34 -3.41 -16.08
C LEU A 111 -4.89 -3.27 -16.59
N ARG A 112 -4.03 -4.24 -16.26
CA ARG A 112 -2.66 -4.30 -16.75
C ARG A 112 -2.61 -4.28 -18.28
N HIS A 113 -3.33 -5.18 -18.96
CA HIS A 113 -3.36 -5.22 -20.43
C HIS A 113 -3.90 -3.92 -21.04
N GLN A 114 -4.88 -3.29 -20.39
CA GLN A 114 -5.37 -1.98 -20.83
C GLN A 114 -4.27 -0.91 -20.74
N LEU A 115 -3.57 -0.81 -19.62
CA LEU A 115 -2.50 0.18 -19.44
C LEU A 115 -1.29 -0.09 -20.34
N GLU A 116 -0.98 -1.35 -20.63
CA GLU A 116 0.03 -1.75 -21.62
C GLU A 116 -0.36 -1.28 -23.03
N ALA A 117 -1.62 -1.48 -23.44
CA ALA A 117 -2.13 -1.01 -24.73
C ALA A 117 -2.11 0.53 -24.85
N GLU A 118 -2.30 1.23 -23.72
CA GLU A 118 -2.18 2.69 -23.63
C GLU A 118 -0.72 3.17 -23.50
N GLY A 119 0.25 2.27 -23.37
CA GLY A 119 1.67 2.60 -23.18
C GLY A 119 2.00 3.27 -21.84
N LYS A 120 1.11 3.11 -20.84
CA LYS A 120 1.24 3.63 -19.47
C LYS A 120 1.87 2.63 -18.49
N TRP A 121 1.97 1.36 -18.88
CA TRP A 121 2.62 0.29 -18.12
C TRP A 121 3.56 -0.54 -19.01
N PRO A 122 4.73 -1.00 -18.50
CA PRO A 122 5.32 -0.67 -17.21
C PRO A 122 5.70 0.82 -17.13
N LEU A 123 5.85 1.34 -15.90
CA LEU A 123 6.28 2.72 -15.69
C LEU A 123 7.66 2.93 -16.34
N LYS A 124 7.79 3.99 -17.14
CA LYS A 124 9.08 4.38 -17.72
C LYS A 124 9.90 5.11 -16.65
N LYS A 125 11.14 4.67 -16.43
CA LYS A 125 12.10 5.31 -15.52
C LYS A 125 12.56 6.68 -16.02
#